data_AF-A0A2P6FU72-F1
#
_entry.id   AF-A0A2P6FU72-F1
#
_cell.length_a   1.000
_cell.length_b   1.000
_cell.length_c   1.000
_cell.angle_alpha   90.00
_cell.angle_beta   90.00
_cell.angle_gamma   90.00
#
_symmetry.space_group_name_H-M   'P 1'
#
loop_
_entity.id
_entity.type
_entity.pdbx_description
1 polymer ?
#
loop_
_entity_poly.entity_id
_entity_poly.type
_entity_poly.pdbx_seq_one_letter_code
_entity_poly.pdbx_strand_id
1 'polypeptide(L)'
;MTTDLILQRLKDLAVFFRLGRPLEATDDLINLLTNMIPQVTGKISATPLSIESIFSSILRCQEAEDWLGLADYLEYELSDFLKGLSSD
;
A
#
# COMPACT_ATOMS: atom_id res chain seq x y z
N MET A 1 -2.24 -14.09 5.00
CA MET A 1 -1.06 -13.76 4.16
C MET A 1 0.03 -13.28 5.10
N THR A 2 1.29 -13.68 4.95
CA THR A 2 2.37 -13.19 5.84
C THR A 2 2.73 -11.74 5.51
N THR A 3 3.23 -10.98 6.49
CA THR A 3 3.66 -9.59 6.28
C THR A 3 4.70 -9.47 5.18
N ASP A 4 5.68 -10.38 5.12
CA ASP A 4 6.72 -10.38 4.07
C ASP A 4 6.14 -10.52 2.66
N LEU A 5 5.12 -11.37 2.49
CA LEU A 5 4.45 -11.53 1.20
C LEU A 5 3.69 -10.27 0.81
N ILE A 6 3.06 -9.58 1.76
CA ILE A 6 2.39 -8.29 1.52
C ILE A 6 3.42 -7.23 1.09
N LEU A 7 4.53 -7.12 1.80
CA LEU A 7 5.60 -6.16 1.50
C LEU A 7 6.22 -6.42 0.12
N GLN A 8 6.43 -7.68 -0.26
CA GLN A 8 6.93 -8.01 -1.59
C GLN A 8 5.92 -7.60 -2.67
N ARG A 9 4.63 -7.89 -2.47
CA ARG A 9 3.57 -7.53 -3.43
C ARG A 9 3.42 -6.02 -3.61
N LEU A 10 3.58 -5.24 -2.54
CA LEU A 10 3.58 -3.78 -2.62
C LEU A 10 4.72 -3.25 -3.51
N LYS A 11 5.93 -3.82 -3.38
CA LYS A 11 7.06 -3.47 -4.25
C LYS A 11 6.82 -3.85 -5.70
N ASP A 12 6.30 -5.04 -5.95
CA ASP A 12 6.01 -5.50 -7.31
C ASP A 12 4.98 -4.55 -7.98
N LEU A 13 3.90 -4.21 -7.27
CA LEU A 13 2.91 -3.24 -7.75
C LEU A 13 3.52 -1.86 -8.01
N ALA A 14 4.37 -1.36 -7.11
CA ALA A 14 5.08 -0.09 -7.32
C ALA A 14 5.90 -0.10 -8.61
N VAL A 15 6.55 -1.21 -8.96
CA VAL A 15 7.25 -1.37 -10.24
C VAL A 15 6.28 -1.25 -11.43
N PHE A 16 5.12 -1.92 -11.40
CA PHE A 16 4.14 -1.82 -12.48
C PHE A 16 3.63 -0.38 -12.68
N PHE A 17 3.34 0.34 -11.60
CA PHE A 17 2.91 1.73 -11.69
C PHE A 17 4.01 2.64 -12.27
N ARG A 18 5.28 2.45 -11.89
CA ARG A 18 6.41 3.21 -12.48
C ARG A 18 6.65 2.90 -13.96
N LEU A 19 6.31 1.70 -14.40
CA LEU A 19 6.35 1.32 -15.81
C LEU A 19 5.16 1.86 -16.61
N GLY A 20 4.26 2.63 -16.00
CA GLY A 20 3.06 3.16 -16.66
C GLY A 20 2.05 2.07 -17.00
N ARG A 21 1.98 1.00 -16.19
CA ARG A 21 1.09 -0.15 -16.37
C ARG A 21 0.02 -0.23 -15.27
N PRO A 22 -0.78 0.83 -15.03
CA PRO A 22 -1.75 0.85 -13.93
C PRO A 22 -2.87 -0.17 -14.12
N LEU A 23 -3.29 -0.45 -15.36
CA LEU A 23 -4.35 -1.43 -15.64
C LEU A 23 -3.95 -2.85 -15.22
N GLU A 24 -2.68 -3.20 -15.44
CA GLU A 24 -2.12 -4.51 -15.08
C GLU A 24 -1.96 -4.65 -13.55
N ALA A 25 -1.80 -3.52 -12.85
CA ALA A 25 -1.62 -3.47 -11.39
C ALA A 25 -2.94 -3.30 -10.61
N THR A 26 -4.02 -2.82 -11.24
CA THR A 26 -5.23 -2.38 -10.53
C THR A 26 -5.93 -3.53 -9.81
N ASP A 27 -6.17 -4.65 -10.50
CA ASP A 27 -6.85 -5.81 -9.91
C ASP A 27 -6.02 -6.42 -8.77
N ASP A 28 -4.70 -6.52 -8.96
CA ASP A 28 -3.78 -7.02 -7.95
C ASP A 28 -3.70 -6.10 -6.73
N LEU A 29 -3.74 -4.78 -6.93
CA LEU A 29 -3.78 -3.80 -5.84
C LEU A 29 -5.08 -3.93 -5.01
N ILE A 30 -6.25 -4.01 -5.67
CA ILE A 30 -7.53 -4.18 -4.98
C ILE A 30 -7.55 -5.47 -4.17
N ASN A 31 -7.07 -6.57 -4.75
CA ASN A 31 -6.98 -7.86 -4.08
C ASN A 31 -6.03 -7.80 -2.88
N LEU A 32 -4.86 -7.18 -3.03
CA LEU A 32 -3.90 -7.03 -1.94
C LEU A 32 -4.48 -6.22 -0.78
N LEU A 33 -5.09 -5.07 -1.07
CA LEU A 33 -5.68 -4.20 -0.05
C LEU A 33 -6.85 -4.89 0.67
N THR A 34 -7.73 -5.57 -0.05
CA THR A 34 -8.87 -6.30 0.52
C THR A 34 -8.42 -7.37 1.52
N ASN A 35 -7.32 -8.07 1.21
CA ASN A 35 -6.76 -9.11 2.09
C ASN A 35 -5.91 -8.54 3.24
N MET A 36 -5.32 -7.35 3.06
CA MET A 36 -4.47 -6.69 4.04
C MET A 36 -5.29 -5.95 5.11
N ILE A 37 -6.30 -5.18 4.70
CA ILE A 37 -7.06 -4.27 5.58
C ILE A 37 -7.52 -4.95 6.87
N PRO A 38 -8.18 -6.14 6.86
CA PRO A 38 -8.64 -6.79 8.08
C PRO A 38 -7.52 -7.12 9.09
N GLN A 39 -6.27 -7.25 8.62
CA GLN A 39 -5.12 -7.57 9.46
C GLN A 39 -4.54 -6.33 10.16
N VAL A 40 -4.85 -5.13 9.66
CA VAL A 40 -4.33 -3.86 10.19
C VAL A 40 -5.37 -3.06 10.97
N THR A 41 -6.68 -3.24 10.72
CA THR A 41 -7.75 -2.48 11.38
C THR A 41 -7.80 -2.66 12.90
N GLY A 42 -7.20 -3.72 13.45
CA GLY A 42 -7.13 -3.99 14.89
C GLY A 42 -5.83 -3.58 15.58
N LYS A 43 -4.81 -3.14 14.83
CA LYS A 43 -3.47 -2.81 15.35
C LYS A 43 -3.18 -1.30 15.36
N ILE A 44 -4.21 -0.48 15.27
CA ILE A 44 -4.08 0.98 15.19
C ILE A 44 -3.68 1.50 16.58
N SER A 45 -2.38 1.63 16.82
CA SER A 45 -1.83 2.29 17.99
C SER A 45 -0.69 3.23 17.59
N ALA A 46 -0.90 4.52 17.85
CA ALA A 46 0.09 5.58 18.03
C ALA A 46 1.20 5.82 16.98
N THR A 47 1.05 5.44 15.71
CA THR A 47 1.94 5.98 14.65
C THR A 47 1.51 7.40 14.23
N PRO A 48 2.47 8.31 13.94
CA PRO A 48 2.17 9.70 13.55
C PRO A 48 1.46 9.82 12.19
N LEU A 49 1.55 8.79 11.35
CA LEU A 49 0.72 8.62 10.15
C LEU A 49 -0.28 7.49 10.40
N SER A 50 -1.56 7.79 10.23
CA SER A 50 -2.61 6.77 10.26
C SER A 50 -2.67 6.04 8.93
N ILE A 51 -3.02 4.76 8.97
CA ILE A 51 -3.30 3.96 7.78
C ILE A 51 -4.38 4.61 6.88
N GLU A 52 -5.32 5.33 7.48
CA GLU A 52 -6.35 6.10 6.78
C GLU A 52 -5.76 7.23 5.91
N SER A 53 -4.74 7.93 6.41
CA SER A 53 -4.05 9.00 5.66
C SER A 53 -3.27 8.43 4.47
N ILE A 54 -2.64 7.27 4.66
CA ILE A 54 -1.90 6.58 3.58
C ILE A 54 -2.88 6.16 2.48
N PHE A 55 -3.99 5.51 2.83
CA PHE A 55 -5.01 5.12 1.85
C PHE A 55 -5.66 6.32 1.16
N SER A 56 -5.92 7.40 1.90
CA SER A 56 -6.44 8.63 1.29
C SER A 56 -5.47 9.22 0.27
N SER A 57 -4.17 9.10 0.49
CA SER A 57 -3.15 9.59 -0.44
C SER A 57 -3.02 8.70 -1.67
N ILE A 58 -3.04 7.37 -1.49
CA ILE A 58 -3.09 6.40 -2.60
C ILE A 58 -4.30 6.64 -3.50
N LEU A 59 -5.48 6.86 -2.91
CA LEU A 59 -6.71 7.15 -3.66
C LEU A 59 -6.59 8.46 -4.46
N ARG A 60 -6.05 9.53 -3.85
CA ARG A 60 -5.82 10.80 -4.54
C ARG A 60 -4.86 10.64 -5.73
N CYS A 61 -3.78 9.87 -5.56
CA CYS A 61 -2.87 9.58 -6.65
C CYS A 61 -3.57 8.81 -7.77
N GLN A 62 -4.44 7.84 -7.44
CA GLN A 62 -5.24 7.13 -8.43
C GLN A 62 -6.19 8.06 -9.21
N GLU A 63 -6.95 8.90 -8.52
CA GLU A 63 -7.90 9.85 -9.13
C GLU A 63 -7.19 10.88 -10.03
N ALA A 64 -5.96 11.25 -9.69
CA ALA A 64 -5.14 12.18 -10.45
C ALA A 64 -4.30 11.52 -11.56
N GLU A 65 -4.39 10.19 -11.74
CA GLU A 65 -3.50 9.39 -12.60
C GLU A 65 -1.99 9.60 -12.28
N ASP A 66 -1.69 9.96 -11.03
CA ASP A 66 -0.33 10.10 -10.52
C ASP A 66 0.24 8.73 -10.12
N TRP A 67 0.62 7.95 -11.13
CA TRP A 67 1.13 6.59 -10.95
C TRP A 67 2.49 6.56 -10.24
N LEU A 68 3.29 7.61 -10.37
CA LEU A 68 4.57 7.71 -9.67
C LEU A 68 4.35 7.95 -8.17
N GLY A 69 3.49 8.91 -7.80
CA GLY A 69 3.12 9.14 -6.41
C GLY A 69 2.46 7.91 -5.79
N LEU A 70 1.58 7.22 -6.52
CA LEU A 70 0.97 5.98 -6.06
C LEU A 70 2.04 4.92 -5.77
N ALA A 71 3.00 4.72 -6.68
CA ALA A 71 4.09 3.76 -6.49
C ALA A 71 4.92 4.04 -5.24
N ASP A 72 5.21 5.32 -4.96
CA ASP A 72 5.98 5.71 -3.77
C ASP A 72 5.21 5.37 -2.48
N TYR A 73 3.90 5.70 -2.41
CA TYR A 73 3.06 5.33 -1.27
C TYR A 73 3.00 3.82 -1.00
N LEU A 74 3.01 2.98 -2.04
CA LEU A 74 3.03 1.53 -1.86
C LEU A 74 4.39 1.04 -1.35
N GLU A 75 5.49 1.51 -1.94
CA GLU A 75 6.83 1.03 -1.63
C GLU A 75 7.38 1.53 -0.29
N TYR A 76 7.03 2.76 0.10
CA TYR A 76 7.60 3.40 1.29
C TYR A 76 6.57 3.51 2.40
N GLU A 77 5.59 4.40 2.30
CA GLU A 77 4.70 4.77 3.41
C GLU A 77 3.88 3.57 3.92
N LEU A 78 3.21 2.86 3.02
CA LEU A 78 2.40 1.69 3.39
C LEU A 78 3.27 0.53 3.87
N SER A 79 4.39 0.31 3.19
CA SER A 79 5.34 -0.74 3.56
C SER A 79 5.97 -0.50 4.93
N ASP A 80 6.37 0.73 5.24
CA ASP A 80 6.97 1.11 6.52
C ASP A 80 5.96 1.08 7.65
N PHE A 81 4.71 1.50 7.39
CA PHE A 81 3.61 1.31 8.33
C PHE A 81 3.44 -0.17 8.70
N LEU A 82 3.39 -1.07 7.70
CA LEU A 82 3.23 -2.50 7.92
C LEU A 82 4.41 -3.14 8.67
N LYS A 83 5.65 -2.71 8.39
CA LYS A 83 6.83 -3.15 9.14
C LYS A 83 6.74 -2.72 10.61
N GLY A 84 6.26 -1.50 10.88
CA GLY A 84 6.02 -1.00 12.22
C GLY A 84 5.08 -1.91 13.02
N LEU A 85 3.99 -2.38 12.40
CA LEU A 85 3.01 -3.28 13.03
C LEU A 85 3.51 -4.72 13.29
N SER A 86 4.64 -5.10 12.72
CA SER A 86 5.30 -6.40 12.92
C SER A 86 6.42 -6.36 13.96
N SER A 87 6.80 -5.16 14.42
CA SER A 87 7.87 -4.95 15.41
C SER A 87 7.35 -4.89 16.85
N ASP A 88 6.07 -5.19 17.06
CA ASP A 88 5.42 -5.39 18.37
C ASP A 88 5.14 -6.88 18.66
#